data_AF-A0A962RJD2-F1
#
_entry.id   AF-A0A962RJD2-F1
#
_cell.length_a   1.000
_cell.length_b   1.000
_cell.length_c   1.000
_cell.angle_alpha   90.00
_cell.angle_beta   90.00
_cell.angle_gamma   90.00
#
_symmetry.space_group_name_H-M   'P 1'
#
loop_
_entity.id
_entity.type
_entity.pdbx_description
1 polymer ?
#
loop_
_entity_poly.entity_id
_entity_poly.type
_entity_poly.pdbx_seq_one_letter_code
_entity_poly.pdbx_strand_id
1 'polypeptide(L)'
;WVFIDIAGRDIGSYVADAVQRIHADISLPPGYAIAWSGQYEQMLEARERLSIAVPAAALSILVLLMLHFGRLDRTLIIMLSLPFGLIGGLWAIHLAGYNLSVAVAVGFIAL
;
A
#
# COMPACT_ATOMS: atom_id res chain seq x y z
N TRP A 1 17.18 -9.36 -20.98
CA TRP A 1 16.83 -9.19 -19.56
C TRP A 1 18.06 -8.69 -18.83
N VAL A 2 17.94 -7.60 -18.08
CA VAL A 2 19.03 -7.04 -17.25
C VAL A 2 18.58 -7.18 -15.80
N PHE A 3 19.38 -7.84 -14.98
CA PHE A 3 19.10 -8.00 -13.55
C PHE A 3 19.74 -6.85 -12.78
N ILE A 4 18.97 -6.24 -11.88
CA ILE A 4 19.42 -5.12 -11.06
C ILE A 4 19.17 -5.51 -9.61
N ASP A 5 20.25 -5.63 -8.83
CA ASP A 5 20.17 -5.85 -7.39
C ASP A 5 20.15 -4.51 -6.65
N ILE A 6 19.21 -4.34 -5.72
CA ILE A 6 18.98 -3.08 -5.01
C ILE A 6 19.29 -3.32 -3.53
N ALA A 7 20.40 -2.76 -3.05
CA ALA A 7 20.81 -2.85 -1.65
C ALA A 7 20.59 -1.51 -0.94
N GLY A 8 19.85 -1.53 0.17
CA GLY A 8 19.70 -0.36 1.05
C GLY A 8 18.66 0.69 0.63
N ARG A 9 17.86 0.44 -0.42
CA ARG A 9 16.75 1.31 -0.85
C ARG A 9 15.50 0.48 -1.16
N ASP A 10 14.32 1.06 -0.98
CA ASP A 10 13.08 0.37 -1.31
C ASP A 10 12.93 0.20 -2.84
N ILE A 11 12.44 -0.98 -3.23
CA ILE A 11 12.30 -1.40 -4.63
C ILE A 11 11.31 -0.48 -5.36
N GLY A 12 10.25 -0.02 -4.68
CA GLY A 12 9.21 0.81 -5.27
C GLY A 12 9.72 2.19 -5.69
N SER A 13 10.39 2.92 -4.79
CA SER A 13 10.96 4.23 -5.10
C SER A 13 12.11 4.13 -6.10
N TYR A 14 12.91 3.06 -6.04
CA TYR A 14 13.96 2.84 -7.04
C TYR A 14 13.38 2.70 -8.45
N VAL A 15 12.36 1.86 -8.63
CA VAL A 15 11.72 1.65 -9.94
C VAL A 15 11.01 2.93 -10.40
N ALA A 16 10.33 3.65 -9.50
CA ALA A 16 9.68 4.92 -9.82
C ALA A 16 10.68 5.97 -10.34
N ASP A 17 11.82 6.15 -9.64
CA ASP A 17 12.88 7.06 -10.06
C ASP A 17 13.50 6.63 -11.40
N ALA A 18 13.72 5.33 -11.59
CA ALA A 18 14.30 4.78 -12.81
C ALA A 18 13.38 4.97 -14.01
N VAL A 19 12.09 4.70 -13.87
CA VAL A 19 11.07 4.95 -14.90
C VAL A 19 11.05 6.43 -15.28
N GLN A 20 11.04 7.33 -14.29
CA GLN A 20 11.01 8.77 -14.54
C GLN A 20 12.25 9.24 -15.32
N ARG A 21 13.44 8.76 -14.96
CA ARG A 21 14.70 9.08 -15.67
C ARG A 21 14.73 8.51 -17.07
N ILE A 22 14.28 7.26 -17.26
CA ILE A 22 14.22 6.63 -18.59
C ILE A 22 13.29 7.42 -19.52
N HIS A 23 12.12 7.85 -19.03
CA HIS A 23 11.20 8.67 -19.83
C HIS A 23 11.76 10.07 -20.15
N ALA A 24 12.62 10.62 -19.30
CA ALA A 24 13.22 11.94 -19.50
C ALA A 24 14.43 11.91 -20.45
N ASP A 25 15.31 10.91 -20.29
CA ASP A 25 16.62 10.88 -20.95
C ASP A 25 16.65 9.96 -22.19
N ILE A 26 15.66 9.08 -22.37
CA ILE A 26 15.65 8.08 -23.45
C ILE A 26 14.37 8.21 -24.28
N SER A 27 14.51 8.65 -25.55
CA SER A 27 13.43 8.51 -26.53
C SER A 27 13.42 7.07 -27.04
N LEU A 28 12.43 6.27 -26.63
CA LEU A 28 12.30 4.91 -27.14
C LEU A 28 11.94 4.93 -28.64
N PRO A 29 12.69 4.22 -29.50
CA PRO A 29 12.30 4.05 -30.89
C PRO A 29 11.00 3.24 -30.99
N PRO A 30 10.17 3.49 -32.01
CA PRO A 30 8.89 2.80 -32.18
C PRO A 30 9.11 1.28 -32.26
N GLY A 31 8.31 0.53 -31.51
CA GLY A 31 8.38 -0.94 -31.44
C GLY A 31 9.10 -1.51 -30.20
N TYR A 32 9.67 -0.66 -29.33
CA TYR A 32 10.28 -1.09 -28.07
C TYR A 32 9.42 -0.73 -26.86
N ALA A 33 9.28 -1.68 -25.93
CA ALA A 33 8.62 -1.49 -24.64
C ALA A 33 9.54 -1.97 -23.51
N ILE A 34 9.56 -1.22 -22.41
CA ILE A 34 10.30 -1.59 -21.20
C ILE A 34 9.28 -2.11 -20.18
N ALA A 35 9.50 -3.33 -19.71
CA ALA A 35 8.69 -3.97 -18.68
C ALA A 35 9.55 -4.31 -17.46
N TRP A 36 9.04 -4.03 -16.27
CA TRP A 36 9.67 -4.37 -15.00
C TRP A 36 9.07 -5.67 -14.48
N SER A 37 9.89 -6.69 -14.27
CA SER A 37 9.47 -7.99 -13.75
C SER A 37 10.21 -8.34 -12.45
N GLY A 38 9.74 -9.37 -11.74
CA GLY A 38 10.38 -9.90 -10.53
C GLY A 38 9.69 -9.47 -9.24
N GLN A 39 10.46 -9.04 -8.22
CA GLN A 39 9.90 -8.66 -6.92
C GLN A 39 8.97 -7.44 -6.99
N TYR A 40 9.20 -6.52 -7.93
CA TYR A 40 8.34 -5.36 -8.15
C TYR A 40 6.93 -5.75 -8.64
N GLU A 41 6.82 -6.76 -9.51
CA GLU A 41 5.55 -7.28 -10.01
C GLU A 41 4.73 -7.90 -8.88
N GLN A 42 5.37 -8.72 -8.03
CA GLN A 42 4.73 -9.28 -6.82
C GLN A 42 4.28 -8.19 -5.84
N MET A 43 5.06 -7.12 -5.68
CA MET A 43 4.70 -5.97 -4.86
C MET A 43 3.48 -5.24 -5.45
N LEU A 44 3.42 -5.07 -6.76
CA LEU A 44 2.28 -4.44 -7.45
C LEU A 44 1.00 -5.25 -7.25
N GLU A 45 1.07 -6.56 -7.47
CA GLU A 45 -0.08 -7.46 -7.30
C GLU A 45 -0.56 -7.48 -5.85
N ALA A 46 0.37 -7.53 -4.88
CA ALA A 46 0.02 -7.46 -3.46
C ALA A 46 -0.64 -6.11 -3.11
N ARG A 47 -0.14 -5.00 -3.66
CA ARG A 47 -0.72 -3.67 -3.47
C ARG A 47 -2.14 -3.57 -4.04
N GLU A 48 -2.37 -4.15 -5.22
CA GLU A 48 -3.69 -4.19 -5.84
C GLU A 48 -4.68 -4.99 -4.98
N ARG A 49 -4.28 -6.18 -4.52
CA ARG A 49 -5.09 -7.00 -3.61
C ARG A 49 -5.40 -6.26 -2.30
N LEU A 50 -4.41 -5.60 -1.70
CA LEU A 50 -4.60 -4.78 -0.49
C LEU A 50 -5.54 -3.60 -0.73
N SER A 51 -5.48 -2.96 -1.90
CA SER A 51 -6.36 -1.84 -2.25
C SER A 51 -7.83 -2.24 -2.32
N ILE A 52 -8.14 -3.51 -2.55
CA ILE A 52 -9.49 -4.06 -2.53
C ILE A 52 -9.83 -4.60 -1.14
N ALA A 53 -8.89 -5.31 -0.49
CA ALA A 53 -9.10 -5.92 0.80
C ALA A 53 -9.35 -4.89 1.93
N VAL A 54 -8.63 -3.77 1.93
CA VAL A 54 -8.75 -2.72 2.95
C VAL A 54 -10.15 -2.09 2.95
N PRO A 55 -10.69 -1.60 1.82
CA PRO A 55 -12.08 -1.13 1.76
C PRO A 55 -13.10 -2.20 2.09
N ALA A 56 -12.90 -3.44 1.63
CA ALA A 56 -13.81 -4.54 1.90
C ALA A 56 -13.90 -4.85 3.40
N ALA A 57 -12.77 -4.88 4.10
CA ALA A 57 -12.72 -5.04 5.56
C ALA A 57 -13.41 -3.87 6.29
N ALA A 58 -13.08 -2.63 5.93
CA ALA A 58 -13.71 -1.44 6.53
C ALA A 58 -15.24 -1.43 6.34
N LEU A 59 -15.71 -1.80 5.15
CA LEU A 59 -17.14 -1.89 4.84
C LEU A 59 -17.81 -3.04 5.62
N SER A 60 -17.11 -4.18 5.77
CA SER A 60 -17.60 -5.30 6.58
C SER A 60 -17.76 -4.91 8.04
N ILE A 61 -16.78 -4.21 8.62
CA ILE A 61 -16.86 -3.67 9.99
C ILE A 61 -18.02 -2.67 10.10
N LEU A 62 -18.18 -1.77 9.14
CA LEU A 62 -19.29 -0.81 9.11
C LEU A 62 -20.66 -1.51 9.13
N VAL A 63 -20.84 -2.54 8.29
CA VAL A 63 -22.09 -3.33 8.24
C VAL A 63 -22.33 -4.03 9.58
N LEU A 64 -21.31 -4.67 10.15
CA LEU A 64 -21.41 -5.34 11.45
C LEU A 64 -21.77 -4.37 12.58
N LEU A 65 -21.13 -3.20 12.62
CA LEU A 65 -21.44 -2.15 13.59
C LEU A 65 -22.86 -1.60 13.40
N MET A 66 -23.30 -1.41 12.15
CA MET A 66 -24.65 -0.94 11.84
C MET A 66 -25.72 -1.96 12.25
N LEU A 67 -25.47 -3.26 12.06
CA LEU A 67 -26.35 -4.32 12.57
C LEU A 67 -26.36 -4.40 14.09
N HIS A 68 -25.23 -4.17 14.74
CA HIS A 68 -25.11 -4.24 16.19
C HIS A 68 -25.79 -3.06 16.90
N PHE A 69 -25.53 -1.83 16.47
CA PHE A 69 -26.04 -0.63 17.13
C PHE A 69 -27.37 -0.12 16.55
N GLY A 70 -27.68 -0.44 15.28
CA GLY A 70 -28.89 0.02 14.60
C GLY A 70 -28.97 1.53 14.39
N ARG A 71 -27.91 2.30 14.72
CA ARG A 71 -27.88 3.76 14.61
C ARG A 71 -26.58 4.25 13.99
N LEU A 72 -26.71 5.15 13.01
CA LEU A 72 -25.59 5.70 12.24
C LEU A 72 -24.68 6.60 13.08
N ASP A 73 -25.23 7.31 14.06
CA ASP A 73 -24.47 8.20 14.95
C ASP A 73 -23.36 7.47 15.70
N ARG A 74 -23.68 6.33 16.31
CA ARG A 74 -22.73 5.52 17.08
C ARG A 74 -21.73 4.80 16.19
N THR A 75 -22.17 4.27 15.05
CA THR A 75 -21.29 3.64 14.06
C THR A 75 -20.25 4.63 13.53
N LEU A 76 -20.66 5.87 13.23
CA LEU A 76 -19.75 6.88 12.67
C LEU A 76 -18.69 7.32 13.68
N ILE A 77 -19.04 7.45 14.97
CA ILE A 77 -18.09 7.78 16.04
C ILE A 77 -17.00 6.70 16.16
N ILE A 78 -17.38 5.42 16.08
CA ILE A 78 -16.42 4.31 16.12
C ILE A 78 -15.60 4.27 14.83
N MET A 79 -16.22 4.45 13.67
CA MET A 79 -15.50 4.54 12.40
C MET A 79 -14.50 5.70 12.38
N LEU A 80 -14.76 6.78 13.12
CA LEU A 80 -13.85 7.90 13.23
C LEU A 80 -12.61 7.59 14.08
N SER A 81 -12.65 6.58 14.98
CA SER A 81 -11.46 6.18 15.75
C SER A 81 -10.42 5.43 14.90
N LEU A 82 -10.85 4.72 13.86
CA LEU A 82 -9.98 4.01 12.91
C LEU A 82 -8.87 4.88 12.31
N PRO A 83 -9.15 6.03 11.65
CA PRO A 83 -8.10 6.87 11.11
C PRO A 83 -7.14 7.42 12.16
N PHE A 84 -7.59 7.67 13.40
CA PHE A 84 -6.70 8.07 14.50
C PHE A 84 -5.75 6.92 14.89
N GLY A 85 -6.25 5.68 14.92
CA GLY A 85 -5.43 4.49 15.13
C GLY A 85 -4.37 4.30 14.04
N LEU A 86 -4.75 4.51 12.77
CA LEU A 86 -3.82 4.44 11.63
C LEU A 86 -2.68 5.46 11.77
N ILE A 87 -3.00 6.71 12.11
CA ILE A 87 -2.00 7.76 12.34
C ILE A 87 -1.03 7.34 13.45
N GLY A 88 -1.53 6.81 14.57
CA GLY A 88 -0.70 6.30 15.65
C GLY A 88 0.23 5.16 15.22
N GLY A 89 -0.27 4.21 14.44
CA GLY A 89 0.55 3.11 13.91
C GLY A 89 1.62 3.59 12.91
N LEU A 90 1.30 4.57 12.06
CA LEU A 90 2.26 5.19 11.14
C LEU A 90 3.43 5.84 11.90
N TRP A 91 3.13 6.57 12.98
CA TRP A 91 4.16 7.12 13.88
C TRP A 91 5.00 6.02 14.53
N ALA A 92 4.38 4.93 14.99
CA ALA A 92 5.09 3.82 15.61
C ALA A 92 6.09 3.15 14.65
N ILE A 93 5.69 2.93 13.39
CA ILE A 93 6.56 2.35 12.35
C ILE A 93 7.70 3.29 12.01
N HIS A 94 7.40 4.59 11.90
CA HIS A 94 8.41 5.60 11.62
C HIS A 94 9.46 5.68 12.73
N LEU A 95 9.04 5.68 13.99
CA LEU A 95 9.93 5.67 15.15
C LEU A 95 10.74 4.37 15.26
N ALA A 96 10.15 3.24 14.87
CA ALA A 96 10.83 1.95 14.84
C ALA A 96 11.80 1.79 13.65
N GLY A 97 11.79 2.71 12.68
CA GLY A 97 12.61 2.63 11.48
C GLY A 97 12.24 1.47 10.54
N TYR A 98 11.00 0.98 10.62
CA TYR A 98 10.52 -0.10 9.74
C TYR A 98 10.07 0.44 8.39
N ASN A 99 10.32 -0.34 7.34
CA ASN A 99 9.79 -0.04 6.01
C ASN A 99 8.32 -0.46 5.90
N LEU A 100 7.57 0.26 5.06
CA LEU A 100 6.21 -0.12 4.70
C LEU A 100 6.25 -1.45 3.93
N SER A 101 5.70 -2.49 4.55
CA SER A 101 5.67 -3.85 3.99
C SER A 101 4.26 -4.42 4.04
N VAL A 102 4.05 -5.54 3.33
CA VAL A 102 2.76 -6.26 3.37
C VAL A 102 2.41 -6.68 4.81
N ALA A 103 3.39 -7.10 5.61
CA ALA A 103 3.17 -7.48 7.01
C ALA A 103 2.65 -6.30 7.85
N VAL A 104 3.22 -5.12 7.64
CA VAL A 104 2.76 -3.87 8.26
C VAL A 104 1.33 -3.55 7.84
N ALA A 105 1.00 -3.68 6.55
CA ALA A 105 -0.35 -3.43 6.05
C ALA A 105 -1.39 -4.39 6.66
N VAL A 106 -1.05 -5.67 6.84
CA VAL A 106 -1.92 -6.64 7.53
C VAL A 106 -2.12 -6.26 9.00
N GLY A 107 -1.07 -5.80 9.68
CA GLY A 107 -1.17 -5.29 11.06
C GLY A 107 -2.14 -4.12 11.19
N PHE A 108 -2.18 -3.22 10.22
CA PHE A 108 -3.14 -2.11 10.19
C PHE A 108 -4.59 -2.54 9.94
N ILE A 109 -4.82 -3.64 9.22
CA ILE A 109 -6.18 -4.18 9.01
C ILE A 109 -6.73 -4.81 10.30
N ALA A 110 -5.85 -5.30 11.18
CA ALA A 110 -6.23 -5.96 12.43
C ALA A 110 -6.45 -4.99 13.62
N LEU A 111 -6.21 -3.69 13.44
CA LEU A 111 -6.28 -2.66 14.49
C LEU A 111 -7.72 -2.25 14.85
#